data_AF-A0A3P7DQR4-F1
#
_entry.id   AF-A0A3P7DQR4-F1
#
_cell.length_a   1.000
_cell.length_b   1.000
_cell.length_c   1.000
_cell.angle_alpha   90.00
_cell.angle_beta   90.00
_cell.angle_gamma   90.00
#
_symmetry.space_group_name_H-M   'P 1'
#
loop_
_entity.id
_entity.type
_entity.pdbx_description
1 polymer ?
#
loop_
_entity_poly.entity_id
_entity_poly.type
_entity_poly.pdbx_seq_one_letter_code
_entity_poly.pdbx_strand_id
1 'polypeptide(L)'
;MSEFVEEDIEGLLPVFETLRDVQLLSPTEIDAFVKRCHFFEYRLQKPRKDPSSFKGYTDYLGSIMKLVRMRRKRLKYRFREDKIEGKIIIKVANLRQCCERFQEEKMYIRCSQAYFRAMQVSFWRGSI
;
A
#
# COMPACT_ATOMS: atom_id res chain seq x y z
N MET A 1 -5.51 15.29 8.07
CA MET A 1 -5.33 13.85 8.41
C MET A 1 -6.11 12.94 7.47
N SER A 2 -7.42 13.15 7.27
CA SER A 2 -8.23 12.32 6.36
C SER A 2 -7.82 12.48 4.90
N GLU A 3 -7.65 13.72 4.43
CA GLU A 3 -7.27 14.05 3.04
C GLU A 3 -6.07 13.25 2.52
N PHE A 4 -5.06 13.10 3.39
CA PHE A 4 -3.84 12.37 3.10
C PHE A 4 -4.05 10.86 2.96
N VAL A 5 -4.92 10.29 3.79
CA VAL A 5 -5.32 8.88 3.66
C VAL A 5 -6.08 8.68 2.36
N GLU A 6 -7.00 9.59 2.04
CA GLU A 6 -7.78 9.52 0.80
C GLU A 6 -6.86 9.57 -0.43
N GLU A 7 -5.89 10.48 -0.49
CA GLU A 7 -4.93 10.55 -1.61
C GLU A 7 -4.12 9.25 -1.79
N ASP A 8 -3.65 8.64 -0.69
CA ASP A 8 -2.92 7.37 -0.74
C ASP A 8 -3.82 6.20 -1.20
N ILE A 9 -5.11 6.23 -0.83
CA ILE A 9 -6.12 5.26 -1.24
C ILE A 9 -6.56 5.49 -2.70
N GLU A 10 -6.66 6.74 -3.14
CA GLU A 10 -6.94 7.14 -4.51
C GLU A 10 -5.90 6.55 -5.48
N GLY A 11 -4.63 6.54 -5.07
CA GLY A 11 -3.56 5.88 -5.83
C GLY A 11 -3.76 4.35 -5.99
N LEU A 12 -4.54 3.71 -5.12
CA LEU A 12 -4.88 2.28 -5.17
C LEU A 12 -6.25 2.01 -5.85
N LEU A 13 -7.08 3.02 -6.10
CA LEU A 13 -8.38 2.86 -6.78
C LEU A 13 -8.28 2.06 -8.09
N PRO A 14 -7.32 2.34 -9.00
CA PRO A 14 -7.19 1.57 -10.25
C PRO A 14 -6.94 0.08 -10.02
N VAL A 15 -6.31 -0.28 -8.90
CA VAL A 15 -6.06 -1.67 -8.50
C VAL A 15 -7.36 -2.34 -8.06
N PHE A 16 -8.15 -1.66 -7.22
CA PHE A 16 -9.43 -2.18 -6.73
C PHE A 16 -10.44 -2.35 -7.87
N GLU A 17 -10.52 -1.38 -8.78
CA GLU A 17 -11.33 -1.46 -9.99
C GLU A 17 -10.92 -2.64 -10.88
N THR A 18 -9.62 -2.75 -11.17
CA THR A 18 -9.13 -3.87 -11.99
C THR A 18 -9.38 -5.22 -11.33
N LEU A 19 -9.24 -5.33 -9.99
CA LEU A 19 -9.55 -6.57 -9.26
C LEU A 19 -11.03 -6.94 -9.34
N ARG A 20 -11.92 -5.94 -9.33
CA ARG A 20 -13.37 -6.11 -9.50
C ARG A 20 -13.70 -6.57 -10.92
N ASP A 21 -13.14 -5.91 -11.92
CA ASP A 21 -13.39 -6.21 -13.34
C ASP A 21 -12.95 -7.62 -13.72
N VAL A 22 -11.79 -8.06 -13.22
CA VAL A 22 -11.23 -9.39 -13.52
C VAL A 22 -11.90 -10.48 -12.66
N GLN A 23 -12.70 -10.11 -11.67
CA GLN A 23 -13.37 -11.05 -10.74
C GLN A 23 -12.38 -12.01 -10.05
N LEU A 24 -11.13 -11.55 -9.82
CA LEU A 24 -10.14 -12.34 -9.08
C LEU A 24 -10.49 -12.44 -7.60
N LEU A 25 -11.20 -11.44 -7.07
CA LEU A 25 -11.69 -11.37 -5.69
C LEU A 25 -13.20 -11.18 -5.71
N SER A 26 -13.91 -11.74 -4.73
CA SER A 26 -15.34 -11.46 -4.56
C SER A 26 -15.56 -10.00 -4.16
N PRO A 27 -16.76 -9.44 -4.37
CA PRO A 27 -17.07 -8.08 -3.91
C PRO A 27 -16.82 -7.88 -2.41
N THR A 28 -17.10 -8.90 -1.59
CA THR A 28 -16.85 -8.89 -0.14
C THR A 28 -15.36 -8.89 0.21
N GLU A 29 -14.54 -9.61 -0.55
CA GLU A 29 -13.08 -9.61 -0.38
C GLU A 29 -12.47 -8.27 -0.80
N ILE A 30 -12.99 -7.65 -1.86
CA ILE A 30 -12.55 -6.33 -2.31
C ILE A 30 -12.89 -5.27 -1.26
N ASP A 31 -14.12 -5.27 -0.73
CA ASP A 31 -14.52 -4.35 0.34
C ASP A 31 -13.66 -4.53 1.61
N ALA A 32 -13.40 -5.78 2.00
CA ALA A 32 -12.48 -6.06 3.10
C ALA A 32 -11.05 -5.57 2.81
N PHE A 33 -10.58 -5.71 1.57
CA PHE A 33 -9.26 -5.24 1.15
C PHE A 33 -9.16 -3.70 1.23
N VAL A 34 -10.15 -2.99 0.70
CA VAL A 34 -10.24 -1.52 0.77
C VAL A 34 -10.24 -1.05 2.22
N LYS A 35 -11.13 -1.59 3.07
CA LYS A 35 -11.21 -1.25 4.49
C LYS A 35 -9.89 -1.50 5.23
N ARG A 36 -9.19 -2.58 4.88
CA ARG A 36 -7.91 -2.91 5.50
C ARG A 36 -6.79 -1.96 5.05
N CYS A 37 -6.76 -1.55 3.78
CA CYS A 37 -5.87 -0.50 3.30
C CYS A 37 -6.12 0.81 4.05
N HIS A 38 -7.37 1.27 4.17
CA HIS A 38 -7.70 2.46 4.97
C HIS A 38 -7.21 2.36 6.41
N PHE A 39 -7.40 1.20 7.06
CA PHE A 39 -6.92 0.97 8.42
C PHE A 39 -5.40 1.11 8.54
N PHE A 40 -4.64 0.54 7.59
CA PHE A 40 -3.19 0.66 7.58
C PHE A 40 -2.73 2.09 7.30
N GLU A 41 -3.32 2.76 6.30
CA GLU A 41 -2.99 4.16 5.98
C GLU A 41 -3.27 5.07 7.18
N TYR A 42 -4.43 4.93 7.82
CA TYR A 42 -4.75 5.67 9.03
C TYR A 42 -3.73 5.41 10.15
N ARG A 43 -3.30 4.15 10.32
CA ARG A 43 -2.28 3.80 11.31
C ARG A 43 -0.93 4.43 10.98
N LEU A 44 -0.54 4.47 9.71
CA LEU A 44 0.68 5.14 9.26
C LEU A 44 0.62 6.65 9.45
N GLN A 45 -0.56 7.28 9.40
CA GLN A 45 -0.70 8.72 9.64
C GLN A 45 -0.59 9.14 11.12
N LYS A 46 -0.53 8.20 12.07
CA LYS A 46 -0.34 8.55 13.50
C LYS A 46 0.98 9.31 13.71
N PRO A 47 1.05 10.27 14.66
CA PRO A 47 2.26 11.04 14.91
C PRO A 47 3.46 10.18 15.33
N ARG A 48 3.20 9.14 16.15
CA ARG A 48 4.20 8.16 16.54
C ARG A 48 4.30 7.09 15.48
N LYS A 49 5.36 7.13 14.68
CA LYS A 49 5.65 6.10 13.68
C LYS A 49 6.24 4.88 14.36
N ASP A 50 5.80 3.71 13.93
CA ASP A 50 6.27 2.42 14.44
C ASP A 50 6.65 1.55 13.24
N PRO A 51 7.92 1.10 13.14
CA PRO A 51 8.38 0.22 12.05
C PRO A 51 7.51 -1.02 11.88
N SER A 52 6.91 -1.54 12.96
CA SER A 52 6.02 -2.70 12.90
C SER A 52 4.74 -2.42 12.09
N SER A 53 4.31 -1.16 12.03
CA SER A 53 3.13 -0.74 11.26
C SER A 53 3.42 -0.75 9.76
N PHE A 54 4.62 -0.32 9.34
CA PHE A 54 5.06 -0.42 7.93
C PHE A 54 5.21 -1.89 7.53
N LYS A 55 5.89 -2.68 8.36
CA LYS A 55 6.05 -4.12 8.11
C LYS A 55 4.70 -4.83 8.00
N GLY A 56 3.77 -4.56 8.93
CA GLY A 56 2.44 -5.15 8.89
C GLY A 56 1.64 -4.81 7.64
N TYR A 57 1.78 -3.59 7.11
CA TYR A 57 1.12 -3.22 5.86
C TYR A 57 1.77 -3.90 4.64
N THR A 58 3.10 -3.93 4.58
CA THR A 58 3.86 -4.64 3.54
C THR A 58 3.53 -6.15 3.52
N ASP A 59 3.51 -6.79 4.69
CA ASP A 59 3.16 -8.21 4.81
C ASP A 59 1.72 -8.48 4.35
N TYR A 60 0.79 -7.57 4.67
CA TYR A 60 -0.59 -7.66 4.21
C TYR A 60 -0.70 -7.54 2.68
N LEU A 61 -0.07 -6.52 2.08
CA LEU A 61 -0.04 -6.37 0.62
C LEU A 61 0.61 -7.60 -0.06
N GLY A 62 1.68 -8.13 0.53
CA GLY A 62 2.31 -9.37 0.06
C GLY A 62 1.39 -10.59 0.14
N SER A 63 0.55 -10.69 1.18
CA SER A 63 -0.45 -11.77 1.29
C SER A 63 -1.53 -11.68 0.21
N ILE A 64 -2.00 -10.46 -0.09
CA ILE A 64 -2.97 -10.20 -1.17
C ILE A 64 -2.35 -10.53 -2.54
N MET A 65 -1.11 -10.12 -2.79
CA MET A 65 -0.41 -10.50 -4.02
C MET A 65 -0.29 -12.01 -4.19
N LYS A 66 0.06 -12.74 -3.12
CA LYS A 66 0.09 -14.21 -3.15
C LYS A 66 -1.27 -14.79 -3.50
N LEU A 67 -2.35 -14.30 -2.90
CA LEU A 67 -3.72 -14.73 -3.19
C LEU A 67 -4.10 -14.49 -4.67
N VAL A 68 -3.85 -13.28 -5.17
CA VAL A 68 -4.10 -12.89 -6.56
C VAL A 68 -3.34 -13.80 -7.53
N ARG A 69 -2.04 -14.04 -7.28
CA ARG A 69 -1.20 -14.94 -8.09
C ARG A 69 -1.72 -16.38 -8.09
N MET A 70 -2.15 -16.90 -6.94
CA MET A 70 -2.74 -18.24 -6.85
C MET A 70 -4.03 -18.36 -7.69
N ARG A 71 -4.92 -17.37 -7.62
CA ARG A 71 -6.17 -17.37 -8.39
C ARG A 71 -5.94 -17.18 -9.89
N ARG A 72 -4.98 -16.33 -10.29
CA ARG A 72 -4.54 -16.19 -11.69
C ARG A 72 -4.01 -17.50 -12.26
N LYS A 73 -3.18 -18.23 -11.50
CA LYS A 73 -2.70 -19.57 -11.89
C LYS A 73 -3.86 -20.55 -12.09
N ARG A 74 -4.85 -20.55 -11.19
CA ARG A 74 -6.03 -21.41 -11.29
C ARG A 74 -6.89 -21.10 -12.52
N LEU A 75 -7.08 -19.82 -12.84
CA LEU A 75 -7.90 -19.36 -13.97
C LEU A 75 -7.11 -19.29 -15.30
N LYS A 76 -5.81 -19.58 -15.29
CA LYS A 76 -4.89 -19.39 -16.44
C LYS A 76 -4.97 -17.99 -17.05
N TYR A 77 -5.15 -16.96 -16.21
CA TYR A 77 -5.41 -15.59 -16.62
C TYR A 77 -4.24 -14.66 -16.26
N ARG A 78 -3.56 -14.10 -17.27
CA ARG A 78 -2.41 -13.19 -17.11
C ARG A 78 -2.68 -11.74 -17.55
N PHE A 79 -3.89 -11.43 -18.02
CA PHE A 79 -4.17 -10.08 -18.50
C PHE A 79 -4.18 -9.05 -17.35
N ARG A 80 -3.71 -7.82 -17.63
CA ARG A 80 -3.59 -6.71 -16.65
C ARG A 80 -2.79 -7.04 -15.39
N GLU A 81 -1.82 -7.95 -15.47
CA GLU A 81 -0.95 -8.28 -14.33
C GLU A 81 -0.25 -7.04 -13.80
N ASP A 82 0.35 -6.23 -14.68
CA ASP A 82 1.08 -5.01 -14.31
C ASP A 82 0.20 -3.96 -13.62
N LYS A 83 -1.08 -3.86 -14.00
CA LYS A 83 -2.02 -2.89 -13.40
C LYS A 83 -2.31 -3.20 -11.94
N ILE A 84 -2.25 -4.48 -11.55
CA ILE A 84 -2.46 -4.92 -10.17
C ILE A 84 -1.12 -5.07 -9.46
N GLU A 85 -0.28 -5.97 -9.95
CA GLU A 85 0.98 -6.33 -9.29
C GLU A 85 1.98 -5.19 -9.32
N GLY A 86 2.12 -4.49 -10.46
CA GLY A 86 3.03 -3.35 -10.57
C GLY A 86 2.71 -2.23 -9.58
N LYS A 87 1.42 -1.87 -9.45
CA LYS A 87 0.97 -0.85 -8.49
C LYS A 87 1.19 -1.27 -7.04
N ILE A 88 0.90 -2.53 -6.69
CA ILE A 88 1.14 -3.03 -5.33
C ILE A 88 2.65 -3.10 -5.03
N ILE A 89 3.47 -3.54 -5.99
CA ILE A 89 4.95 -3.58 -5.84
C ILE A 89 5.50 -2.18 -5.58
N ILE A 90 5.07 -1.18 -6.35
CA ILE A 90 5.47 0.22 -6.13
C ILE A 90 5.06 0.67 -4.73
N LYS A 91 3.81 0.39 -4.29
CA LYS A 91 3.36 0.74 -2.93
C LYS A 91 4.22 0.06 -1.85
N VAL A 92 4.52 -1.22 -2.01
CA VAL A 92 5.39 -1.98 -1.08
C VAL A 92 6.81 -1.40 -1.04
N ALA A 93 7.38 -1.05 -2.19
CA ALA A 93 8.69 -0.41 -2.27
C ALA A 93 8.70 0.93 -1.52
N ASN A 94 7.69 1.77 -1.74
CA ASN A 94 7.54 3.05 -1.03
C ASN A 94 7.46 2.85 0.49
N LEU A 95 6.66 1.87 0.95
CA LEU A 95 6.52 1.55 2.37
C LEU A 95 7.82 1.05 3.00
N ARG A 96 8.55 0.19 2.29
CA ARG A 96 9.83 -0.37 2.75
C ARG A 96 10.87 0.72 2.89
N GLN A 97 10.99 1.61 1.91
CA GLN A 97 11.96 2.70 1.96
C GLN A 97 11.63 3.72 3.04
N CYS A 98 10.35 4.01 3.26
CA CYS A 98 9.93 4.80 4.42
C CYS A 98 10.40 4.12 5.71
N CYS A 99 10.17 2.81 5.85
CA CYS A 99 10.59 2.04 7.03
C CYS A 99 12.12 2.05 7.23
N GLU A 100 12.91 1.90 6.16
CA GLU A 100 14.39 1.92 6.22
C GLU A 100 14.90 3.28 6.72
N ARG A 101 14.37 4.39 6.18
CA ARG A 101 14.69 5.74 6.67
C ARG A 101 14.33 5.94 8.15
N PHE A 102 13.18 5.42 8.60
CA PHE A 102 12.79 5.50 10.02
C PHE A 102 13.67 4.65 10.94
N GLN A 103 14.26 3.56 10.44
CA GLN A 103 15.20 2.75 11.20
C GLN A 103 16.56 3.45 11.36
N GLU A 104 17.04 4.09 10.30
CA GLU A 104 18.29 4.88 10.33
C GLU A 104 18.19 6.06 11.30
N GLU A 105 17.05 6.75 11.33
CA GLU A 105 16.81 7.85 12.28
C GLU A 105 16.54 7.38 13.73
N LYS A 106 16.65 6.07 14.03
CA LYS A 106 16.66 5.45 15.39
C LYS A 106 15.54 5.85 16.34
N MET A 107 14.37 6.27 15.86
CA MET A 107 13.50 7.03 16.75
C MET A 107 12.04 6.66 16.53
N TYR A 108 11.36 6.38 17.65
CA TYR A 108 9.90 6.55 17.75
C TYR A 108 9.61 8.05 17.59
N ILE A 109 9.94 8.63 16.44
CA ILE A 109 9.84 10.06 16.18
C ILE A 109 8.36 10.38 16.19
N ARG A 110 8.00 11.40 16.95
CA ARG A 110 6.82 12.19 16.66
C ARG A 110 7.08 12.91 15.34
N CYS A 111 6.91 12.20 14.24
CA CYS A 111 7.10 12.75 12.90
C CYS A 111 5.87 13.60 12.60
N SER A 112 6.08 14.92 12.43
CA SER A 112 5.00 15.79 12.00
C SER A 112 4.48 15.28 10.65
N GLN A 113 3.18 15.38 10.43
CA GLN A 113 2.58 14.91 9.18
C GLN A 113 3.21 15.58 7.95
N ALA A 114 3.64 16.84 8.10
CA ALA A 114 4.39 17.58 7.09
C ALA A 114 5.77 16.97 6.77
N TYR A 115 6.54 16.53 7.78
CA TYR A 115 7.84 15.88 7.55
C TYR A 115 7.66 14.52 6.85
N PHE A 116 6.67 13.73 7.26
CA PHE A 116 6.35 12.47 6.59
C PHE A 116 5.98 12.68 5.12
N ARG A 117 5.15 13.68 4.83
CA ARG A 117 4.78 14.04 3.45
C ARG A 117 5.97 14.56 2.65
N ALA A 118 6.82 15.40 3.25
CA ALA A 118 8.05 15.86 2.60
C ALA A 118 8.94 14.68 2.21
N MET A 119 9.09 13.67 3.08
CA MET A 119 9.80 12.43 2.75
C MET A 119 9.16 11.67 1.59
N GLN A 120 7.82 11.52 1.57
CA GLN A 120 7.10 10.83 0.50
C GLN A 120 7.22 11.59 -0.84
N VAL A 121 6.98 12.90 -0.86
CA VAL A 121 7.02 13.74 -2.08
C VAL A 121 8.43 13.81 -2.66
N SER A 122 9.45 13.94 -1.81
CA SER A 122 10.86 13.92 -2.25
C SER A 122 11.20 12.61 -2.95
N PHE A 123 10.54 11.52 -2.57
CA PHE A 123 10.75 10.21 -3.19
C PHE A 123 9.99 10.04 -4.51
N TRP A 124 8.72 10.46 -4.59
CA TRP A 124 7.94 10.41 -5.83
C TRP A 124 8.58 11.17 -6.99
N ARG A 125 9.32 12.26 -6.70
CA ARG A 125 10.07 13.00 -7.73
C ARG A 125 11.39 12.36 -8.15
N GLY A 126 11.92 11.39 -7.40
CA GLY A 126 13.20 10.75 -7.68
C GLY A 126 13.11 9.38 -8.38
N SER A 127 11.91 8.92 -8.73
CA SER A 127 11.67 7.62 -9.38
C SER A 127 10.95 7.74 -10.74
N ILE A 128 10.92 8.93 -11.32
CA ILE A 128 10.58 9.23 -12.72
C ILE A 128 11.86 9.76 -13.38
#